data_AF-A0A967QRU9-F1
#
_entry.id   AF-A0A967QRU9-F1
#
_cell.length_a   1.000
_cell.length_b   1.000
_cell.length_c   1.000
_cell.angle_alpha   90.00
_cell.angle_beta   90.00
_cell.angle_gamma   90.00
#
_symmetry.space_group_name_H-M   'P 1'
#
loop_
_entity.id
_entity.type
_entity.pdbx_description
1 polymer ?
#
loop_
_entity_poly.entity_id
_entity_poly.type
_entity_poly.pdbx_seq_one_letter_code
_entity_poly.pdbx_strand_id
1 'polypeptide(L)'
;MAEFQVTLRYPTDALVKVMEKHHGIHNVAVTHKHDVSGLVTFLIDAVGGRLLNVKDANLDDDTALVTLSIGDYGEGWHQKAEKEIRQLQEHIRSAQND
;
A
#
# COMPACT_ATOMS: atom_id res chain seq x y z
N MET A 1 -18.03 15.00 7.86
CA MET A 1 -17.70 14.48 6.51
C MET A 1 -17.27 13.04 6.68
N ALA A 2 -17.81 12.11 5.87
CA ALA A 2 -17.42 10.70 5.93
C ALA A 2 -16.13 10.52 5.12
N GLU A 3 -15.04 10.20 5.80
CA GLU A 3 -13.77 9.85 5.15
C GLU A 3 -13.82 8.36 4.79
N PHE A 4 -13.52 8.00 3.53
CA PHE A 4 -13.28 6.60 3.21
C PHE A 4 -11.91 6.21 3.75
N GLN A 5 -11.93 5.21 4.62
CA GLN A 5 -10.74 4.57 5.15
C GLN A 5 -10.86 3.07 4.94
N VAL A 6 -9.75 2.46 4.53
CA VAL A 6 -9.62 1.00 4.45
C VAL A 6 -8.34 0.61 5.13
N THR A 7 -8.37 -0.47 5.92
CA THR A 7 -7.15 -1.06 6.48
C THR A 7 -6.82 -2.33 5.72
N LEU A 8 -5.64 -2.36 5.13
CA LEU A 8 -5.12 -3.47 4.34
C LEU A 8 -4.03 -4.18 5.13
N ARG A 9 -3.96 -5.50 4.93
CA ARG A 9 -2.96 -6.36 5.57
C ARG A 9 -2.01 -6.88 4.51
N TYR A 10 -0.73 -6.64 4.72
CA TYR A 10 0.32 -7.10 3.83
C TYR A 10 1.39 -7.85 4.64
N PRO A 11 1.73 -9.09 4.27
CA PRO A 11 2.94 -9.71 4.77
C PRO A 11 4.16 -8.84 4.42
N THR A 12 5.08 -8.62 5.35
CA THR A 12 6.28 -7.80 5.11
C THR A 12 7.14 -8.39 4.00
N ASP A 13 7.21 -9.72 3.90
CA ASP A 13 7.92 -10.40 2.81
C ASP A 13 7.33 -10.08 1.43
N ALA A 14 6.01 -9.91 1.32
CA ALA A 14 5.34 -9.54 0.08
C ALA A 14 5.74 -8.13 -0.37
N LEU A 15 5.79 -7.19 0.60
CA LEU A 15 6.21 -5.82 0.37
C LEU A 15 7.67 -5.75 -0.07
N VAL A 16 8.56 -6.52 0.56
CA VAL A 16 9.98 -6.59 0.17
C VAL A 16 10.14 -7.22 -1.22
N LYS A 17 9.41 -8.32 -1.50
CA LYS A 17 9.46 -9.00 -2.81
C LYS A 17 9.02 -8.11 -3.96
N VAL A 18 7.96 -7.31 -3.78
CA VAL A 18 7.52 -6.38 -4.85
C VAL A 18 8.57 -5.29 -5.10
N MET A 19 9.23 -4.79 -4.04
CA MET A 19 10.32 -3.82 -4.17
C MET A 19 11.51 -4.41 -4.94
N GLU A 20 11.86 -5.65 -4.66
CA GLU A 20 12.94 -6.34 -5.36
C GLU A 20 12.58 -6.64 -6.82
N LYS A 21 11.45 -7.32 -7.07
CA LYS A 21 11.10 -7.83 -8.39
C LYS A 21 10.62 -6.75 -9.37
N HIS A 22 9.77 -5.84 -8.91
CA HIS A 22 9.17 -4.83 -9.79
C HIS A 22 9.99 -3.53 -9.83
N HIS A 23 10.78 -3.25 -8.79
CA HIS A 23 11.51 -1.98 -8.67
C HIS A 23 13.03 -2.14 -8.62
N GLY A 24 13.57 -3.38 -8.56
CA GLY A 24 15.01 -3.62 -8.50
C GLY A 24 15.68 -3.14 -7.22
N ILE A 25 14.90 -2.89 -6.17
CA ILE A 25 15.39 -2.35 -4.89
C ILE A 25 15.69 -3.53 -3.96
N HIS A 26 16.97 -3.72 -3.67
CA HIS A 26 17.44 -4.75 -2.73
C HIS A 26 17.72 -4.14 -1.34
N ASN A 27 17.85 -5.00 -0.34
CA ASN A 27 18.15 -4.63 1.06
C ASN A 27 17.08 -3.75 1.73
N VAL A 28 15.80 -3.95 1.36
CA VAL A 28 14.68 -3.29 2.02
C VAL A 28 14.45 -3.96 3.37
N ALA A 29 14.65 -3.21 4.46
CA ALA A 29 14.33 -3.65 5.82
C ALA A 29 13.04 -2.98 6.28
N VAL A 30 12.07 -3.78 6.72
CA VAL A 30 10.80 -3.29 7.29
C VAL A 30 10.83 -3.61 8.78
N THR A 31 11.33 -2.67 9.57
CA THR A 31 11.61 -2.88 11.00
C THR A 31 10.78 -1.98 11.92
N HIS A 32 10.29 -0.88 11.37
CA HIS A 32 9.48 0.10 12.08
C HIS A 32 8.25 0.47 11.26
N LYS A 33 7.20 0.94 11.94
CA LYS A 33 5.97 1.44 11.29
C LYS A 33 6.20 2.53 10.24
N HIS A 34 7.23 3.36 10.42
CA HIS A 34 7.60 4.40 9.46
C HIS A 34 8.11 3.81 8.14
N ASP A 35 8.80 2.66 8.20
CA ASP A 35 9.33 1.97 7.02
C ASP A 35 8.16 1.44 6.18
N VAL A 36 7.13 0.90 6.86
CA VAL A 36 5.89 0.43 6.23
C VAL A 36 5.17 1.57 5.50
N SER A 37 4.96 2.70 6.17
CA SER A 37 4.30 3.85 5.56
C SER A 37 5.03 4.35 4.31
N GLY A 38 6.37 4.48 4.39
CA GLY A 38 7.18 4.93 3.26
C GLY A 38 7.12 3.95 2.09
N LEU A 39 7.23 2.65 2.37
CA LEU A 39 7.19 1.61 1.35
C LEU A 39 5.83 1.52 0.65
N VAL A 40 4.73 1.55 1.41
CA VAL A 40 3.40 1.52 0.80
C VAL A 40 3.07 2.80 0.04
N THR A 41 3.53 3.97 0.52
CA THR A 41 3.41 5.23 -0.25
C THR A 41 4.13 5.12 -1.60
N PHE A 42 5.35 4.59 -1.61
CA PHE A 42 6.09 4.36 -2.84
C PHE A 42 5.35 3.42 -3.80
N LEU A 43 4.78 2.31 -3.30
CA LEU A 43 4.02 1.37 -4.13
C LEU A 43 2.73 1.98 -4.68
N ILE A 44 2.05 2.81 -3.89
CA ILE A 44 0.88 3.58 -4.34
C ILE A 44 1.26 4.50 -5.50
N ASP A 45 2.35 5.25 -5.37
CA ASP A 45 2.85 6.13 -6.43
C ASP A 45 3.23 5.33 -7.69
N ALA A 46 3.84 4.16 -7.52
CA ALA A 46 4.24 3.28 -8.61
C ALA A 46 3.06 2.75 -9.44
N VAL A 47 1.90 2.49 -8.81
CA VAL A 47 0.67 2.09 -9.52
C VAL A 47 -0.17 3.29 -9.98
N GLY A 48 0.30 4.52 -9.74
CA GLY A 48 -0.39 5.75 -10.10
C GLY A 48 -1.57 6.10 -9.20
N GLY A 49 -1.60 5.58 -7.97
CA GLY A 49 -2.68 5.78 -6.99
C GLY A 49 -2.65 7.17 -6.37
N ARG A 50 -3.11 8.19 -7.10
CA ARG A 50 -3.02 9.59 -6.65
C ARG A 50 -4.07 9.98 -5.62
N LEU A 51 -5.09 9.14 -5.41
CA LEU A 51 -6.20 9.43 -4.48
C LEU A 51 -5.95 8.84 -3.09
N LEU A 52 -5.17 7.75 -3.03
CA LEU A 52 -4.86 7.03 -1.81
C LEU A 52 -3.70 7.69 -1.07
N ASN A 53 -3.87 7.91 0.22
CA ASN A 53 -2.81 8.35 1.11
C ASN A 53 -2.70 7.36 2.27
N VAL A 54 -1.49 7.07 2.73
CA VAL A 54 -1.27 6.31 3.96
C VAL A 54 -1.60 7.22 5.16
N LYS A 55 -2.69 6.92 5.85
CA LYS A 55 -3.12 7.64 7.06
C LYS A 55 -2.40 7.14 8.31
N ASP A 56 -2.28 5.83 8.42
CA ASP A 56 -1.58 5.17 9.51
C ASP A 56 -0.98 3.86 9.02
N ALA A 57 0.09 3.43 9.68
CA ALA A 57 0.66 2.11 9.48
C ALA A 57 1.12 1.54 10.82
N ASN A 58 0.99 0.23 10.93
CA ASN A 58 1.50 -0.53 12.05
C ASN A 58 2.23 -1.77 11.54
N LEU A 59 3.17 -2.25 12.34
CA LEU A 59 3.93 -3.47 12.08
C LEU A 59 3.67 -4.43 13.24
N ASP A 60 3.11 -5.60 12.91
CA ASP A 60 2.78 -6.66 13.86
C ASP A 60 3.56 -7.92 13.44
N ASP A 61 4.71 -8.15 14.10
CA ASP A 61 5.73 -9.14 13.73
C ASP A 61 6.07 -9.11 12.23
N ASP A 62 5.44 -9.98 11.44
CA ASP A 62 5.67 -10.15 10.00
C ASP A 62 4.55 -9.56 9.12
N THR A 63 3.59 -8.86 9.73
CA THR A 63 2.44 -8.27 9.02
C THR A 63 2.42 -6.75 9.16
N ALA A 64 2.45 -6.07 8.02
CA ALA A 64 2.14 -4.66 7.91
C ALA A 64 0.61 -4.45 7.85
N LEU A 65 0.09 -3.65 8.78
CA LEU A 65 -1.28 -3.14 8.76
C LEU A 65 -1.25 -1.70 8.28
N VAL A 66 -1.88 -1.40 7.15
CA VAL A 66 -1.83 -0.05 6.56
C VAL A 66 -3.22 0.49 6.35
N THR A 67 -3.52 1.62 6.98
CA THR A 67 -4.77 2.34 6.79
C THR A 67 -4.60 3.37 5.69
N LEU A 68 -5.31 3.18 4.59
CA LEU A 68 -5.37 4.11 3.47
C LEU A 68 -6.62 4.98 3.59
N SER A 69 -6.48 6.25 3.25
CA SER A 69 -7.59 7.21 3.22
C SER A 69 -7.58 8.03 1.93
N ILE A 70 -8.77 8.51 1.55
CA ILE A 70 -8.92 9.54 0.51
C ILE A 70 -9.11 10.89 1.20
N GLY A 71 -8.27 11.87 0.87
CA GLY A 71 -8.26 13.17 1.53
C GLY A 71 -9.49 14.04 1.25
N ASP A 72 -9.90 14.16 -0.01
CA ASP A 72 -10.99 15.06 -0.41
C ASP A 72 -12.13 14.28 -1.09
N TYR A 73 -13.32 14.31 -0.49
CA TYR A 73 -14.40 13.37 -0.77
C TYR A 73 -15.41 13.97 -1.76
N GLY A 74 -15.48 13.41 -2.98
CA GLY A 74 -16.49 13.74 -3.99
C GLY A 74 -17.27 12.51 -4.47
N GLU A 75 -18.45 12.71 -5.06
CA GLU A 75 -19.22 11.62 -5.67
C GLU A 75 -18.41 10.89 -6.75
N GLY A 76 -18.43 9.55 -6.73
CA GLY A 76 -17.68 8.69 -7.67
C GLY A 76 -16.21 8.42 -7.30
N TRP A 77 -15.69 9.00 -6.22
CA TRP A 77 -14.31 8.73 -5.76
C TRP A 77 -14.16 7.38 -5.07
N HIS A 78 -15.22 6.84 -4.49
CA HIS A 78 -15.21 5.50 -3.89
C HIS A 78 -14.83 4.41 -4.91
N GLN A 79 -15.48 4.41 -6.09
CA GLN A 79 -15.16 3.45 -7.15
C GLN A 79 -13.72 3.62 -7.67
N LYS A 80 -13.22 4.86 -7.75
CA LYS A 80 -11.83 5.12 -8.15
C LYS A 80 -10.84 4.61 -7.11
N ALA A 81 -11.09 4.85 -5.83
CA ALA A 81 -10.23 4.35 -4.76
C ALA A 81 -10.26 2.82 -4.65
N GLU A 82 -11.42 2.18 -4.78
CA GLU A 82 -11.51 0.73 -4.85
C GLU A 82 -10.70 0.17 -6.03
N LYS A 83 -10.73 0.85 -7.18
CA LYS A 83 -9.91 0.48 -8.35
C LYS A 83 -8.42 0.62 -8.05
N GLU A 84 -7.98 1.74 -7.46
CA GLU A 84 -6.57 1.95 -7.10
C GLU A 84 -6.09 0.95 -6.03
N ILE A 85 -6.93 0.64 -5.04
CA ILE A 85 -6.65 -0.40 -4.03
C ILE A 85 -6.48 -1.76 -4.71
N ARG A 86 -7.36 -2.09 -5.66
CA ARG A 86 -7.25 -3.34 -6.42
C ARG A 86 -5.94 -3.39 -7.21
N GLN A 87 -5.57 -2.31 -7.89
CA GLN A 87 -4.32 -2.23 -8.64
C GLN A 87 -3.10 -2.38 -7.73
N LEU A 88 -3.09 -1.74 -6.55
CA LEU A 88 -2.04 -1.91 -5.55
C LEU A 88 -1.95 -3.37 -5.07
N GLN A 89 -3.09 -3.99 -4.75
CA GLN A 89 -3.13 -5.38 -4.32
C GLN A 89 -2.66 -6.35 -5.41
N GLU A 90 -3.05 -6.13 -6.66
CA GLU A 90 -2.61 -6.92 -7.80
C GLU A 90 -1.10 -6.79 -8.02
N HIS A 91 -0.55 -5.56 -7.93
CA HIS A 91 0.88 -5.30 -8.07
C HIS A 91 1.72 -5.99 -6.99
N ILE A 92 1.24 -5.99 -5.74
CA ILE A 92 1.92 -6.71 -4.64
C ILE A 92 1.80 -8.24 -4.86
N ARG A 93 0.63 -8.72 -5.30
CA ARG A 93 0.37 -10.16 -5.49
C ARG A 93 1.11 -10.74 -6.69
N SER A 94 1.32 -10.00 -7.78
CA SER A 94 2.08 -10.48 -8.93
C SER A 94 3.51 -10.84 -8.54
N ALA A 95 4.15 -10.01 -7.71
CA ALA A 95 5.50 -10.27 -7.20
C ALA A 95 5.62 -11.57 -6.39
N GLN A 96 4.54 -12.05 -5.78
CA GLN A 96 4.54 -13.27 -4.98
C GLN A 96 4.37 -14.56 -5.80
N ASN A 97 3.81 -14.49 -7.01
CA ASN A 97 3.50 -15.67 -7.83
C ASN A 97 4.52 -15.94 -8.95
N ASP A 98 5.40 -14.98 -9.25
CA ASP A 98 6.61 -15.19 -10.06
C ASP A 98 7.69 -15.97 -9.30
#